data_AF-A0A915A3K7-F1
#
_entry.id   AF-A0A915A3K7-F1
#
_cell.length_a   1.000
_cell.length_b   1.000
_cell.length_c   1.000
_cell.angle_alpha   90.00
_cell.angle_beta   90.00
_cell.angle_gamma   90.00
#
_symmetry.space_group_name_H-M   'P 1'
#
loop_
_entity.id
_entity.type
_entity.pdbx_description
1 polymer ?
#
loop_
_entity_poly.entity_id
_entity_poly.type
_entity_poly.pdbx_seq_one_letter_code
_entity_poly.pdbx_strand_id
1 'polypeptide(L)'
;MTQYVVTRPYRAPEIVLCMPYDNKVNVWSIGCIMAEMILHKRLFYALNSRQLYRNILRILGSPSADFIARVNDPAVSEAIEDVGNYVAKPFDEIFPDNFFKPTDPSFPHLNADNARDLLENMLKIDPNERYNVQQAVQHPYVSRWFRENEWNHPQVPVEYREEDNEARMTADEWRGNFIVTDFRFNVLMAIIHSFN
;
A
#
# COMPACT_ATOMS: atom_id res chain seq x y z
N MET A 1 -25.21 -9.40 0.84
CA MET A 1 -23.89 -8.73 0.91
C MET A 1 -23.99 -7.44 0.12
N THR A 2 -23.79 -6.31 0.79
CA THR A 2 -23.85 -4.98 0.19
C THR A 2 -22.82 -4.87 -0.93
N GLN A 3 -23.16 -4.19 -2.03
CA GLN A 3 -22.22 -3.88 -3.12
C GLN A 3 -21.10 -3.00 -2.54
N TYR A 4 -20.02 -3.67 -2.13
CA TYR A 4 -19.03 -3.16 -1.21
C TYR A 4 -18.24 -2.00 -1.84
N VAL A 5 -18.43 -0.80 -1.28
CA VAL A 5 -17.51 0.33 -1.43
C VAL A 5 -16.17 -0.12 -0.84
N VAL A 6 -15.13 -0.24 -1.66
CA VAL A 6 -13.78 -0.57 -1.19
C VAL A 6 -12.74 0.28 -1.91
N THR A 7 -11.69 0.62 -1.17
CA THR A 7 -10.41 1.24 -1.56
C THR A 7 -9.60 0.40 -2.56
N ARG A 8 -10.27 -0.19 -3.56
CA ARG A 8 -9.69 -1.06 -4.58
C ARG A 8 -8.57 -0.40 -5.40
N PRO A 9 -8.68 0.88 -5.83
CA PRO A 9 -7.64 1.56 -6.61
C PRO A 9 -6.23 1.56 -6.00
N TYR A 10 -6.11 1.31 -4.69
CA TYR A 10 -4.85 1.35 -3.93
C TYR A 10 -4.31 -0.05 -3.60
N ARG A 11 -4.97 -1.13 -4.05
CA ARG A 11 -4.52 -2.51 -3.78
C ARG A 11 -3.32 -2.86 -4.66
N ALA A 12 -2.32 -3.50 -4.05
CA ALA A 12 -1.12 -3.98 -4.72
C ALA A 12 -1.44 -5.14 -5.70
N PRO A 13 -0.64 -5.32 -6.77
CA PRO A 13 -0.84 -6.39 -7.75
C PRO A 13 -0.94 -7.77 -7.11
N GLU A 14 -0.06 -8.11 -6.17
CA GLU A 14 -0.06 -9.38 -5.45
C GLU A 14 -1.37 -9.64 -4.68
N ILE A 15 -2.00 -8.60 -4.13
CA ILE A 15 -3.32 -8.70 -3.49
C ILE A 15 -4.43 -8.94 -4.51
N VAL A 16 -4.32 -8.30 -5.69
CA VAL A 16 -5.30 -8.47 -6.78
C VAL A 16 -5.21 -9.86 -7.40
N LEU A 17 -4.01 -10.45 -7.42
CA LEU A 17 -3.70 -11.78 -7.95
C LEU A 17 -3.76 -12.89 -6.89
N CYS A 18 -4.15 -12.57 -5.65
CA CYS A 18 -4.22 -13.53 -4.53
C CYS A 18 -2.89 -14.26 -4.25
N MET A 19 -1.76 -13.59 -4.45
CA MET A 19 -0.43 -14.11 -4.15
C MET A 19 -0.08 -13.90 -2.67
N PRO A 20 0.90 -14.66 -2.11
CA PRO A 20 1.49 -14.34 -0.82
C PRO A 20 2.03 -12.90 -0.82
N TYR A 21 1.86 -12.20 0.30
CA TYR A 21 2.22 -10.79 0.41
C TYR A 21 2.90 -10.48 1.74
N ASP A 22 3.67 -9.39 1.76
CA ASP A 22 4.32 -8.85 2.94
C ASP A 22 3.90 -7.38 3.17
N ASN A 23 4.61 -6.68 4.04
CA ASN A 23 4.32 -5.29 4.36
C ASN A 23 4.52 -4.30 3.18
N LYS A 24 5.16 -4.70 2.07
CA LYS A 24 5.36 -3.84 0.88
C LYS A 24 4.06 -3.59 0.10
N VAL A 25 2.97 -4.29 0.41
CA VAL A 25 1.63 -3.93 -0.11
C VAL A 25 1.24 -2.51 0.31
N ASN A 26 1.66 -2.08 1.50
CA ASN A 26 1.39 -0.74 2.00
C ASN A 26 2.23 0.31 1.27
N VAL A 27 3.46 -0.02 0.87
CA VAL A 27 4.32 0.86 0.07
C VAL A 27 3.66 1.15 -1.28
N TRP A 28 3.09 0.14 -1.94
CA TRP A 28 2.30 0.34 -3.15
C TRP A 28 1.13 1.29 -2.92
N SER A 29 0.34 1.07 -1.86
CA SER A 29 -0.81 1.92 -1.55
C SER A 29 -0.40 3.38 -1.32
N ILE A 30 0.71 3.63 -0.61
CA ILE A 30 1.26 4.98 -0.41
C ILE A 30 1.72 5.57 -1.75
N GLY A 31 2.35 4.77 -2.63
CA GLY A 31 2.73 5.20 -3.97
C GLY A 31 1.52 5.65 -4.80
N CYS A 32 0.42 4.89 -4.75
CA CYS A 32 -0.84 5.28 -5.42
C CYS A 32 -1.42 6.59 -4.85
N ILE A 33 -1.34 6.79 -3.53
CA ILE A 33 -1.81 8.04 -2.88
C ILE A 33 -0.92 9.21 -3.30
N MET A 34 0.40 9.05 -3.29
CA MET A 34 1.35 10.06 -3.75
C MET A 34 1.10 10.44 -5.21
N ALA A 35 0.91 9.44 -6.08
CA ALA A 35 0.55 9.65 -7.47
C ALA A 35 -0.77 10.43 -7.62
N GLU A 36 -1.79 10.11 -6.82
CA GLU A 36 -3.07 10.81 -6.84
C GLU A 36 -2.97 12.25 -6.34
N MET A 37 -2.12 12.53 -5.34
CA MET A 37 -1.85 13.90 -4.90
C MET A 37 -1.22 14.76 -6.00
N ILE A 38 -0.35 14.18 -6.83
CA ILE A 38 0.32 14.86 -7.95
C ILE A 38 -0.65 15.04 -9.12
N LEU A 39 -1.40 13.99 -9.49
CA LEU A 39 -2.26 14.00 -10.68
C LEU A 39 -3.65 14.60 -10.43
N HIS A 40 -4.02 14.81 -9.16
CA HIS A 40 -5.37 15.18 -8.73
C HIS A 40 -6.47 14.23 -9.21
N LYS A 41 -6.09 12.99 -9.54
CA LYS A 41 -6.97 11.89 -9.95
C LYS A 41 -6.31 10.56 -9.60
N ARG A 42 -7.14 9.53 -9.39
CA ARG A 42 -6.65 8.16 -9.17
C ARG A 42 -5.78 7.69 -10.33
N LEU A 43 -4.58 7.17 -10.01
CA LEU A 43 -3.69 6.57 -10.99
C LEU A 43 -4.32 5.32 -11.65
N PHE A 44 -4.88 4.42 -10.83
CA PHE A 44 -5.51 3.19 -11.29
C PHE A 44 -7.00 3.16 -10.96
N TYR A 45 -7.83 3.73 -11.84
CA TYR A 45 -9.28 3.63 -11.69
C TYR A 45 -9.80 2.26 -12.17
N ALA A 46 -10.60 1.56 -11.36
CA ALA A 46 -11.19 0.27 -11.76
C ALA A 46 -12.47 -0.08 -10.97
N LEU A 47 -13.39 -0.75 -11.65
CA LEU A 47 -14.66 -1.26 -11.12
C LEU A 47 -14.52 -2.67 -10.54
N ASN A 48 -13.55 -3.45 -11.02
CA ASN A 48 -13.28 -4.82 -10.57
C ASN A 48 -11.79 -5.15 -10.60
N SER A 49 -11.41 -6.30 -10.02
CA SER A 49 -10.01 -6.72 -9.86
C SER A 49 -9.30 -6.95 -11.19
N ARG A 50 -9.99 -7.57 -12.17
CA ARG A 50 -9.44 -7.78 -13.52
C ARG A 50 -9.14 -6.46 -14.22
N GLN A 51 -10.06 -5.50 -14.13
CA GLN A 51 -9.87 -4.17 -14.71
C GLN A 51 -8.74 -3.41 -14.02
N LEU A 52 -8.61 -3.53 -12.69
CA LEU A 52 -7.53 -2.92 -11.93
C LEU A 52 -6.18 -3.42 -12.43
N TYR A 53 -6.00 -4.74 -12.48
CA TYR A 53 -4.75 -5.33 -12.94
C TYR A 53 -4.41 -4.93 -14.38
N ARG A 54 -5.38 -4.97 -15.30
CA ARG A 54 -5.19 -4.50 -16.67
C ARG A 54 -4.76 -3.02 -16.75
N ASN A 55 -5.34 -2.16 -15.92
CA ASN A 55 -4.98 -0.74 -15.90
C ASN A 55 -3.60 -0.50 -15.27
N ILE A 56 -3.18 -1.33 -14.32
CA ILE A 56 -1.80 -1.35 -13.82
C ILE A 56 -0.84 -1.67 -14.96
N LEU A 57 -1.05 -2.77 -15.69
CA LEU A 57 -0.17 -3.17 -16.80
C LEU A 57 -0.10 -2.13 -17.92
N ARG A 58 -1.22 -1.46 -18.24
CA ARG A 58 -1.26 -0.40 -19.26
C ARG A 58 -0.36 0.80 -18.96
N ILE A 59 -0.06 1.04 -17.69
CA ILE A 59 0.75 2.17 -17.26
C ILE A 59 2.18 1.70 -16.99
N LEU A 60 2.35 0.62 -16.23
CA LEU A 60 3.65 0.16 -15.74
C LEU A 60 4.30 -0.91 -16.62
N GLY A 61 3.62 -1.37 -17.65
CA GLY A 61 4.07 -2.46 -18.52
C GLY A 61 3.74 -3.85 -17.98
N SER A 62 3.97 -4.86 -18.81
CA SER A 62 3.82 -6.25 -18.42
C SER A 62 4.96 -6.68 -17.48
N PRO A 63 4.67 -7.50 -16.44
CA PRO A 63 5.69 -7.97 -15.51
C PRO A 63 6.64 -8.96 -16.18
N SER A 64 7.77 -9.24 -15.52
CA SER A 64 8.75 -10.22 -15.99
C SER A 64 8.17 -11.65 -16.02
N ALA A 65 8.74 -12.50 -16.87
CA ALA A 65 8.37 -13.92 -16.92
C ALA A 65 8.56 -14.61 -15.54
N ASP A 66 9.58 -14.21 -14.79
CA ASP A 66 9.86 -14.72 -13.45
C ASP A 66 8.73 -14.38 -12.46
N PHE A 67 8.13 -13.19 -12.57
CA PHE A 67 6.98 -12.82 -11.75
C PHE A 67 5.75 -13.67 -12.11
N ILE A 68 5.48 -13.83 -13.41
CA ILE A 68 4.35 -14.64 -13.91
C ILE A 68 4.48 -16.09 -13.45
N ALA A 69 5.68 -16.66 -13.51
CA ALA A 69 5.94 -18.04 -13.07
C ALA A 69 5.67 -18.28 -11.58
N ARG A 70 5.71 -17.24 -10.73
CA ARG A 70 5.39 -17.34 -9.29
C ARG A 70 3.89 -17.24 -9.01
N VAL A 71 3.08 -16.91 -10.01
CA VAL A 71 1.62 -16.89 -9.88
C VAL A 71 1.13 -18.35 -9.87
N ASN A 72 0.82 -18.87 -8.68
CA ASN A 72 0.38 -20.26 -8.49
C ASN A 72 -1.06 -20.56 -8.95
N ASP A 73 -1.71 -19.64 -9.68
CA ASP A 73 -3.07 -19.80 -10.20
C ASP A 73 -3.03 -19.83 -11.74
N PRO A 74 -3.27 -21.01 -12.37
CA PRO A 74 -3.27 -21.16 -13.82
C PRO A 74 -4.28 -20.25 -14.53
N ALA A 75 -5.44 -19.99 -13.92
CA ALA A 75 -6.46 -19.12 -14.51
C ALA A 75 -6.03 -17.65 -14.47
N VAL A 76 -5.23 -17.27 -13.47
CA VAL A 76 -4.63 -15.93 -13.40
C VAL A 76 -3.49 -15.81 -14.41
N SER A 77 -2.64 -16.83 -14.56
CA SER A 77 -1.57 -16.83 -15.56
C SER A 77 -2.12 -16.73 -16.99
N GLU A 78 -3.12 -17.53 -17.33
CA GLU A 78 -3.80 -17.48 -18.64
C GLU A 78 -4.46 -16.10 -18.86
N ALA A 79 -5.10 -15.55 -17.83
CA ALA A 79 -5.68 -14.22 -17.92
C ALA A 79 -4.63 -13.13 -18.12
N ILE A 80 -3.42 -13.24 -17.53
CA ILE A 80 -2.30 -12.32 -17.75
C ILE A 80 -1.83 -12.38 -19.21
N GLU A 81 -1.70 -13.58 -19.76
CA GLU A 81 -1.30 -13.80 -21.16
C GLU A 81 -2.32 -13.20 -22.15
N ASP A 82 -3.62 -13.34 -21.87
CA ASP A 82 -4.70 -12.78 -22.69
C ASP A 82 -4.76 -11.23 -22.66
N VAL A 83 -4.23 -10.57 -21.61
CA VAL A 83 -4.23 -9.10 -21.56
C VAL A 83 -3.28 -8.48 -22.62
N GLY A 84 -2.33 -9.25 -23.13
CA GLY A 84 -1.31 -8.82 -24.10
C GLY A 84 -0.06 -8.19 -23.46
N ASN A 85 0.94 -7.89 -24.30
CA ASN A 85 2.18 -7.27 -23.85
C ASN A 85 2.06 -5.73 -23.83
N TYR A 86 2.25 -5.12 -22.65
CA TYR A 86 2.25 -3.67 -22.48
C TYR A 86 3.68 -3.16 -22.27
N VAL A 87 4.01 -2.07 -22.96
CA VAL A 87 5.25 -1.33 -22.73
C VAL A 87 5.02 -0.34 -21.59
N ALA A 88 5.93 -0.31 -20.62
CA ALA A 88 5.89 0.63 -19.52
C ALA A 88 5.96 2.08 -20.05
N LYS A 89 5.08 2.94 -19.53
CA LYS A 89 5.16 4.37 -19.82
C LYS A 89 6.28 4.99 -19.00
N PRO A 90 7.10 5.86 -19.60
CA PRO A 90 8.06 6.67 -18.86
C PRO A 90 7.37 7.49 -17.75
N PHE A 91 7.99 7.61 -16.58
CA PHE A 91 7.38 8.30 -15.42
C PHE A 91 7.25 9.81 -15.62
N ASP A 92 8.07 10.41 -16.47
CA ASP A 92 7.93 11.80 -16.94
C ASP A 92 6.70 12.00 -17.83
N GLU A 93 6.29 10.99 -18.61
CA GLU A 93 5.01 11.02 -19.36
C GLU A 93 3.81 10.87 -18.41
N ILE A 94 3.92 10.00 -17.40
CA ILE A 94 2.83 9.79 -16.42
C ILE A 94 2.68 11.03 -15.52
N PHE A 95 3.80 11.58 -15.06
CA PHE A 95 3.89 12.72 -14.14
C PHE A 95 4.72 13.85 -14.79
N PRO A 96 4.15 14.63 -15.74
CA PRO A 96 4.90 15.71 -16.39
C PRO A 96 5.23 16.87 -15.45
N ASP A 97 6.24 17.67 -15.80
CA ASP A 97 6.80 18.75 -14.95
C ASP A 97 5.76 19.78 -14.51
N ASN A 98 4.71 19.99 -15.31
CA ASN A 98 3.65 20.95 -15.01
C ASN A 98 2.77 20.56 -13.80
N PHE A 99 2.85 19.31 -13.32
CA PHE A 99 2.21 18.91 -12.06
C PHE A 99 3.06 19.24 -10.83
N PHE A 100 4.30 19.66 -11.02
CA PHE A 100 5.23 19.98 -9.95
C PHE A 100 5.45 21.49 -9.84
N LYS A 101 5.72 21.94 -8.63
CA LYS A 101 6.17 23.32 -8.40
C LYS A 101 7.62 23.47 -8.83
N PRO A 102 8.04 24.67 -9.25
CA PRO A 102 9.45 24.97 -9.44
C PRO A 102 10.26 24.64 -8.18
N THR A 103 11.44 24.04 -8.38
CA THR A 103 12.33 23.64 -7.28
C THR A 103 12.77 24.85 -6.47
N ASP A 104 12.55 24.79 -5.16
CA ASP A 104 13.08 25.78 -4.22
C ASP A 104 14.58 25.49 -3.96
N PRO A 105 15.50 26.45 -4.20
CA PRO A 105 16.92 26.28 -3.93
C PRO A 105 17.25 25.90 -2.47
N SER A 106 16.38 26.25 -1.53
CA SER A 106 16.51 25.89 -0.10
C SER A 106 16.26 24.39 0.13
N PHE A 107 15.55 23.73 -0.79
CA PHE A 107 15.15 22.33 -0.72
C PHE A 107 15.44 21.62 -2.05
N PRO A 108 16.72 21.49 -2.43
CA PRO A 108 17.11 21.03 -3.76
C PRO A 108 16.64 19.60 -4.08
N HIS A 109 16.37 18.79 -3.06
CA HIS A 109 15.86 17.42 -3.21
C HIS A 109 14.33 17.33 -3.35
N LEU A 110 13.59 18.38 -3.01
CA LEU A 110 12.14 18.44 -3.18
C LEU A 110 11.79 18.92 -4.60
N ASN A 111 12.07 18.07 -5.58
CA ASN A 111 11.91 18.35 -7.00
C ASN A 111 11.14 17.22 -7.73
N ALA A 112 10.79 17.45 -8.99
CA ALA A 112 10.01 16.51 -9.80
C ALA A 112 10.76 15.18 -10.03
N ASP A 113 12.07 15.21 -10.26
CA ASP A 113 12.87 14.02 -10.57
C ASP A 113 12.93 13.07 -9.37
N ASN A 114 13.20 13.58 -8.18
CA ASN A 114 13.18 12.78 -6.95
C ASN A 114 11.75 12.29 -6.62
N ALA A 115 10.72 13.06 -6.96
CA ALA A 115 9.34 12.59 -6.77
C ALA A 115 9.03 11.39 -7.67
N ARG A 116 9.44 11.46 -8.94
CA ARG A 116 9.28 10.37 -9.92
C ARG A 116 10.10 9.15 -9.55
N ASP A 117 11.36 9.33 -9.17
CA ASP A 117 12.24 8.23 -8.75
C ASP A 117 11.66 7.47 -7.56
N LEU A 118 11.17 8.20 -6.54
CA LEU A 118 10.48 7.58 -5.41
C LEU A 118 9.24 6.81 -5.87
N LEU A 119 8.39 7.42 -6.69
CA LEU A 119 7.19 6.76 -7.21
C LEU A 119 7.51 5.51 -8.02
N GLU A 120 8.55 5.54 -8.86
CA GLU A 120 8.97 4.41 -9.67
C GLU A 120 9.41 3.22 -8.80
N ASN A 121 10.15 3.50 -7.72
CA ASN A 121 10.60 2.49 -6.78
C ASN A 121 9.48 1.96 -5.87
N MET A 122 8.44 2.75 -5.62
CA MET A 122 7.25 2.34 -4.84
C MET A 122 6.21 1.61 -5.69
N LEU A 123 6.11 1.92 -6.98
CA LEU A 123 5.13 1.38 -7.93
C LEU A 123 5.75 0.29 -8.82
N LYS A 124 6.55 -0.61 -8.24
CA LYS A 124 6.99 -1.85 -8.93
C LYS A 124 5.93 -2.94 -8.79
N ILE A 125 5.61 -3.61 -9.91
CA ILE A 125 4.62 -4.70 -9.91
C ILE A 125 5.15 -5.86 -9.06
N ASP A 126 6.41 -6.23 -9.25
CA ASP A 126 7.07 -7.26 -8.45
C ASP A 126 7.41 -6.69 -7.05
N PRO A 127 6.86 -7.25 -5.96
CA PRO A 127 7.20 -6.80 -4.61
C PRO A 127 8.68 -7.03 -4.25
N ASN A 128 9.41 -7.91 -4.96
CA ASN A 128 10.84 -8.12 -4.73
C ASN A 128 11.71 -6.96 -5.24
N GLU A 129 11.21 -6.21 -6.23
CA GLU A 129 11.89 -5.03 -6.80
C GLU A 129 11.38 -3.73 -6.16
N ARG A 130 10.26 -3.79 -5.43
CA ARG A 130 9.64 -2.66 -4.77
C ARG A 130 10.40 -2.26 -3.51
N TYR A 131 10.51 -0.97 -3.26
CA TYR A 131 11.02 -0.46 -1.99
C TYR A 131 10.26 -1.04 -0.79
N ASN A 132 11.00 -1.32 0.27
CA ASN A 132 10.42 -1.43 1.60
C ASN A 132 10.27 -0.03 2.23
N VAL A 133 9.57 0.05 3.37
CA VAL A 133 9.29 1.32 4.05
C VAL A 133 10.58 2.05 4.47
N GLN A 134 11.60 1.30 4.91
CA GLN A 134 12.88 1.88 5.35
C GLN A 134 13.66 2.50 4.19
N GLN A 135 13.64 1.88 3.01
CA GLN A 135 14.22 2.45 1.79
C GLN A 135 13.46 3.73 1.38
N ALA A 136 12.13 3.68 1.40
CA ALA A 136 11.29 4.82 1.01
C ALA A 136 11.48 6.04 1.93
N VAL A 137 11.59 5.84 3.24
CA VAL A 137 11.74 6.96 4.19
C VAL A 137 13.12 7.62 4.12
N GLN A 138 14.13 6.86 3.70
CA GLN A 138 15.49 7.36 3.49
C GLN A 138 15.68 8.06 2.14
N HIS A 139 14.69 8.00 1.25
CA HIS A 139 14.78 8.60 -0.07
C HIS A 139 14.97 10.14 -0.01
N PRO A 140 15.79 10.77 -0.88
CA PRO A 140 16.03 12.21 -0.87
C PRO A 140 14.77 13.09 -0.85
N TYR A 141 13.68 12.63 -1.48
CA TYR A 141 12.39 13.33 -1.51
C TYR A 141 11.67 13.40 -0.16
N VAL A 142 11.89 12.44 0.75
CA VAL A 142 11.14 12.31 2.03
C VAL A 142 12.05 12.48 3.24
N SER A 143 13.32 12.10 3.14
CA SER A 143 14.30 12.06 4.22
C SER A 143 14.42 13.34 5.05
N ARG A 144 14.13 14.52 4.46
CA ARG A 144 14.05 15.79 5.18
C ARG A 144 13.15 15.73 6.42
N TRP A 145 12.05 15.00 6.34
CA TRP A 145 11.05 14.88 7.40
C TRP A 145 11.29 13.68 8.32
N PHE A 146 12.30 12.86 8.04
CA PHE A 146 12.61 11.72 8.89
C PHE A 146 13.13 12.18 10.24
N ARG A 147 12.59 11.59 11.29
CA ARG A 147 12.94 11.86 12.68
C ARG A 147 13.08 10.54 13.43
N GLU A 148 14.28 10.27 13.93
CA GLU A 148 14.61 8.98 14.54
C GLU A 148 13.75 8.67 15.79
N ASN A 149 13.41 9.69 16.57
CA ASN A 149 12.54 9.56 17.74
C ASN A 149 11.07 9.25 17.38
N GLU A 150 10.59 9.71 16.23
CA GLU A 150 9.25 9.36 15.73
C GLU A 150 9.26 7.94 15.12
N TRP A 151 10.33 7.58 14.42
CA TRP A 151 10.50 6.25 13.83
C TRP A 151 10.63 5.13 14.86
N ASN A 152 11.44 5.35 15.90
CA ASN A 152 11.69 4.40 16.97
C ASN A 152 10.77 4.60 18.19
N HIS A 153 9.61 5.24 18.00
CA HIS A 153 8.69 5.46 19.11
C HIS A 153 8.29 4.10 19.74
N PRO A 154 8.39 3.95 21.08
CA PRO A 154 8.01 2.71 21.76
C PRO A 154 6.57 2.34 21.40
N GLN A 155 6.40 1.12 20.87
CA GLN A 155 5.08 0.60 20.59
C GLN A 155 4.49 0.05 21.89
N VAL A 156 3.21 0.37 22.16
CA VAL A 156 2.47 -0.33 23.21
C VAL A 156 2.40 -1.80 22.80
N PRO A 157 2.77 -2.76 23.66
CA PRO A 157 2.64 -4.18 23.34
C PRO A 157 1.20 -4.46 22.93
N VAL A 158 0.99 -4.82 21.66
CA VAL A 158 -0.30 -5.30 21.21
C VAL A 158 -0.36 -6.76 21.61
N GLU A 159 -1.27 -7.12 22.52
CA GLU A 159 -1.67 -8.52 22.73
C GLU A 159 -2.44 -9.00 21.50
N TYR A 160 -1.71 -9.28 20.41
CA TYR A 160 -2.28 -9.92 19.26
C TYR A 160 -2.36 -11.43 19.53
N ARG A 161 -3.57 -11.96 19.61
CA ARG A 161 -3.80 -13.39 19.79
C ARG A 161 -4.13 -13.98 18.43
N GLU A 162 -3.21 -14.74 17.86
CA GLU A 162 -3.44 -15.43 16.57
C GLU A 162 -4.69 -16.32 16.62
N GLU A 163 -4.97 -16.89 17.80
CA GLU A 163 -6.18 -17.67 18.10
C GLU A 163 -7.48 -16.94 17.74
N ASP A 164 -7.51 -15.60 17.84
CA ASP A 164 -8.70 -14.79 17.54
C ASP A 164 -9.00 -14.74 16.03
N ASN A 165 -8.00 -14.93 15.16
CA ASN A 165 -8.23 -14.94 13.71
C ASN A 165 -8.90 -16.24 13.23
N GLU A 166 -8.58 -17.34 13.89
CA GLU A 166 -9.09 -18.67 13.56
C GLU A 166 -10.33 -19.04 14.38
N ALA A 167 -10.62 -18.25 15.43
CA ALA A 167 -11.77 -18.38 16.29
C ALA A 167 -13.09 -18.31 15.49
N ARG A 168 -13.69 -19.48 15.29
CA ARG A 168 -15.04 -19.61 14.72
C ARG A 168 -16.08 -19.44 15.82
N MET A 169 -16.29 -18.20 16.24
CA MET A 169 -17.30 -17.84 17.24
C MET A 169 -18.58 -17.32 16.57
N THR A 170 -19.71 -17.55 17.22
CA THR A 170 -20.99 -16.96 16.86
C THR A 170 -20.99 -15.44 17.09
N ALA A 171 -21.95 -14.73 16.47
CA ALA A 171 -22.06 -13.29 16.63
C ALA A 171 -22.29 -12.86 18.09
N ASP A 172 -22.99 -13.67 18.89
CA ASP A 172 -23.26 -13.38 20.30
C ASP A 172 -22.03 -13.61 21.18
N GLU A 173 -21.23 -14.62 20.89
CA GLU A 173 -19.95 -14.86 21.57
C GLU A 173 -18.93 -13.76 21.29
N TRP A 174 -18.83 -13.31 20.03
CA TRP A 174 -18.05 -12.13 19.68
C TRP A 174 -18.52 -10.89 20.44
N ARG A 175 -19.84 -10.66 20.50
CA ARG A 175 -20.41 -9.52 21.25
C ARG A 175 -20.02 -9.58 22.73
N GLY A 176 -20.08 -10.76 23.35
CA GLY A 176 -19.63 -10.98 24.72
C GLY A 176 -18.16 -10.63 24.93
N ASN A 177 -17.28 -11.10 24.04
CA ASN A 177 -15.85 -10.79 24.10
C ASN A 177 -15.56 -9.28 23.97
N PHE A 178 -16.22 -8.59 23.06
CA PHE A 178 -16.05 -7.13 22.93
C PHE A 178 -16.47 -6.37 24.19
N ILE A 179 -17.59 -6.75 24.81
CA ILE A 179 -18.08 -6.12 26.05
C ILE A 179 -17.09 -6.35 27.20
N VAL A 180 -16.54 -7.56 27.33
CA VAL A 180 -15.54 -7.87 28.38
C VAL A 180 -14.25 -7.07 28.18
N THR A 181 -13.79 -6.93 26.94
CA THR A 181 -12.58 -6.16 26.62
C THR A 181 -12.77 -4.68 26.90
N ASP A 182 -13.92 -4.11 26.55
CA ASP A 182 -14.27 -2.71 26.82
C ASP A 182 -14.40 -2.42 28.33
N PHE A 183 -14.99 -3.34 29.09
CA PHE A 183 -15.07 -3.23 30.55
C PHE A 183 -13.68 -3.27 31.21
N ARG A 184 -12.77 -4.13 30.72
CA ARG A 184 -11.38 -4.19 31.18
C ARG A 184 -10.62 -2.91 30.87
N PHE A 185 -10.81 -2.33 29.69
CA PHE A 185 -10.17 -1.08 29.29
C PHE A 185 -10.63 0.10 30.17
N ASN A 186 -11.94 0.19 30.43
CA ASN A 186 -12.51 1.25 31.27
C ASN A 186 -12.10 1.13 32.74
N VAL A 187 -11.99 -0.09 33.29
CA VAL A 187 -11.49 -0.30 34.66
C VAL A 187 -10.00 0.04 34.78
N LEU A 188 -9.18 -0.32 33.78
CA LEU A 188 -7.76 0.03 33.78
C LEU A 188 -7.55 1.56 33.72
N MET A 189 -8.30 2.25 32.86
CA MET A 189 -8.27 3.72 32.78
C MET A 189 -8.75 4.39 34.06
N ALA A 190 -9.80 3.87 34.70
CA ALA A 190 -10.28 4.39 35.99
C ALA A 190 -9.23 4.25 37.11
N ILE A 191 -8.46 3.15 37.11
CA ILE A 191 -7.36 2.94 38.05
C ILE A 191 -6.22 3.93 37.76
N ILE A 192 -5.84 4.12 36.50
CA ILE A 192 -4.77 5.07 36.11
C ILE A 192 -5.14 6.52 36.48
N HIS A 193 -6.40 6.92 36.33
CA HIS A 193 -6.87 8.25 36.74
C HIS A 193 -7.00 8.45 38.26
N SER A 194 -6.95 7.37 39.06
CA SER A 194 -7.00 7.46 40.53
C SER A 194 -5.63 7.63 41.21
N PHE A 195 -4.54 7.60 40.42
CA PHE A 195 -3.15 7.76 40.89
C PHE A 195 -2.49 9.09 40.46
N ASN A 196 -3.27 10.08 40.01
CA ASN A 196 -2.82 11.46 39.77
C ASN A 196 -3.51 12.44 40.71
#